data_AF-A0A1A7XT19-F1
#
_entry.id   AF-A0A1A7XT19-F1
#
_cell.length_a   1.000
_cell.length_b   1.000
_cell.length_c   1.000
_cell.angle_alpha   90.00
_cell.angle_beta   90.00
_cell.angle_gamma   90.00
#
_symmetry.space_group_name_H-M   'P 1'
#
loop_
_entity.id
_entity.type
_entity.pdbx_description
1 polymer ?
#
loop_
_entity_poly.entity_id
_entity_poly.type
_entity_poly.pdbx_seq_one_letter_code
_entity_poly.pdbx_strand_id
1 'polypeptide(L)'
;RDFDKLLKQYESNAACEGRMLETFLTYPMFQIPRYIITLHELLAHTPHEHVERKSLEFAKSKLEELSKMMHDEVSDTENIRKNLAIERMIVEGCDILLDTSQTFVRQGSLIQLPSSSERGMLSKVRLGSLSLRKEGERQCFLFTKHFLICTRTSGGKLHLLKLGGTLSLIECTLIEEIDASDEDYNAAGQGLSHLEFKIILEPPDGQSFSVLLLAPS
;
A
#
# COMPACT_ATOMS: atom_id res chain seq x y z
N ARG A 1 -10.36 15.12 30.73
CA ARG A 1 -10.58 14.43 32.04
C ARG A 1 -12.06 14.29 32.38
N ASP A 2 -12.94 15.15 31.87
CA ASP A 2 -14.39 15.05 32.14
C ASP A 2 -15.13 14.09 31.19
N PHE A 3 -14.72 14.01 29.92
CA PHE A 3 -15.30 13.06 28.97
C PHE A 3 -15.10 11.60 29.38
N ASP A 4 -13.90 11.22 29.83
CA ASP A 4 -13.60 9.84 30.27
C ASP A 4 -14.46 9.41 31.48
N LYS A 5 -14.75 10.35 32.40
CA LYS A 5 -15.64 10.08 33.54
C LYS A 5 -17.09 9.93 33.09
N LEU A 6 -17.53 10.81 32.18
CA LEU A 6 -18.88 10.78 31.62
C LEU A 6 -19.11 9.49 30.81
N LEU A 7 -18.14 9.09 30.00
CA LEU A 7 -18.18 7.87 29.21
C LEU A 7 -18.35 6.64 30.12
N LYS A 8 -17.50 6.49 31.14
CA LYS A 8 -17.59 5.39 32.12
C LYS A 8 -18.94 5.37 32.84
N GLN A 9 -19.49 6.54 33.16
CA GLN A 9 -20.82 6.64 33.77
C GLN A 9 -21.91 6.10 32.83
N TYR A 10 -21.89 6.45 31.55
CA TYR A 10 -22.86 5.93 30.58
C TYR A 10 -22.67 4.46 30.28
N GLU A 11 -21.43 3.98 30.14
CA GLU A 11 -21.12 2.56 29.89
C GLU A 11 -21.52 1.67 31.07
N SER A 12 -21.58 2.21 32.30
CA SER A 12 -22.09 1.50 33.47
C SER A 12 -23.61 1.32 33.50
N ASN A 13 -24.34 1.96 32.57
CA ASN A 13 -25.78 1.78 32.45
C ASN A 13 -26.09 0.33 32.04
N ALA A 14 -27.03 -0.31 32.75
CA ALA A 14 -27.45 -1.68 32.44
C ALA A 14 -27.93 -1.87 31.00
N ALA A 15 -28.51 -0.82 30.38
CA ALA A 15 -28.93 -0.85 28.97
C ALA A 15 -27.77 -1.01 27.98
N CYS A 16 -26.54 -0.67 28.39
CA CYS A 16 -25.35 -0.87 27.57
C CYS A 16 -24.88 -2.33 27.56
N GLU A 17 -25.38 -3.18 28.47
CA GLU A 17 -25.03 -4.60 28.57
C GLU A 17 -23.51 -4.83 28.70
N GLY A 18 -22.80 -3.90 29.36
CA GLY A 18 -21.35 -3.96 29.51
C GLY A 18 -20.54 -3.66 28.24
N ARG A 19 -21.18 -3.16 27.17
CA ARG A 19 -20.50 -2.76 25.93
C ARG A 19 -20.00 -1.32 26.02
N MET A 20 -18.85 -1.09 25.39
CA MET A 20 -18.26 0.25 25.26
C MET A 20 -18.92 1.04 24.13
N LEU A 21 -18.82 2.38 24.17
CA LEU A 21 -19.38 3.27 23.14
C LEU A 21 -18.93 2.87 21.72
N GLU A 22 -17.67 2.47 21.55
CA GLU A 22 -17.10 2.03 20.27
C GLU A 22 -17.87 0.86 19.65
N THR A 23 -18.44 -0.03 20.48
CA THR A 23 -19.24 -1.16 20.00
C THR A 23 -20.54 -0.69 19.36
N PHE A 24 -21.17 0.36 19.90
CA PHE A 24 -22.39 0.93 19.33
C PHE A 24 -22.10 1.70 18.05
N LEU A 25 -20.98 2.44 18.01
CA LEU A 25 -20.57 3.21 16.84
C LEU A 25 -20.19 2.31 15.64
N THR A 26 -19.67 1.11 15.90
CA THR A 26 -19.30 0.14 14.87
C THR A 26 -20.42 -0.84 14.53
N TYR A 27 -21.55 -0.81 15.23
CA TYR A 27 -22.64 -1.77 15.06
C TYR A 27 -23.14 -1.92 13.61
N PRO A 28 -23.34 -0.84 12.82
CA PRO A 28 -23.76 -0.97 11.42
C PRO A 28 -22.75 -1.76 10.56
N MET A 29 -21.45 -1.57 10.79
CA MET A 29 -20.37 -2.27 10.08
C MET A 29 -20.42 -3.79 10.31
N PHE A 30 -20.88 -4.23 11.48
CA PHE A 30 -21.02 -5.65 11.80
C PHE A 30 -22.40 -6.20 11.42
N GLN A 31 -23.44 -5.39 11.51
CA GLN A 31 -24.82 -5.86 11.36
C GLN A 31 -25.22 -6.04 9.90
N ILE A 32 -24.76 -5.20 8.99
CA ILE A 32 -25.10 -5.30 7.56
C ILE A 32 -24.58 -6.60 6.93
N PRO A 33 -23.31 -7.01 7.16
CA PRO A 33 -22.83 -8.33 6.71
C PRO A 33 -23.67 -9.51 7.24
N ARG A 34 -24.15 -9.42 8.49
CA ARG A 34 -25.01 -10.46 9.07
C ARG A 34 -26.34 -10.59 8.32
N TYR A 35 -26.98 -9.48 7.96
CA TYR A 35 -28.21 -9.54 7.15
C TYR A 35 -27.97 -10.16 5.78
N ILE A 36 -26.83 -9.89 5.15
CA ILE A 36 -26.44 -10.51 3.87
C ILE A 36 -26.33 -12.04 4.03
N ILE A 37 -25.66 -12.52 5.09
CA ILE A 37 -25.54 -13.95 5.39
C ILE A 37 -26.93 -14.57 5.61
N THR A 38 -27.76 -13.95 6.44
CA THR A 38 -29.13 -14.44 6.70
C THR A 38 -29.97 -14.49 5.43
N LEU A 39 -29.87 -13.49 4.55
CA LEU A 39 -30.57 -13.53 3.26
C LEU A 39 -30.04 -14.60 2.31
N HIS A 40 -28.72 -14.84 2.30
CA HIS A 40 -28.14 -15.95 1.56
C HIS A 40 -28.69 -17.30 2.06
N GLU A 41 -28.71 -17.52 3.37
CA GLU A 41 -29.24 -18.73 4.00
C GLU A 41 -30.73 -18.92 3.72
N LEU A 42 -31.52 -17.86 3.82
CA LEU A 42 -32.95 -17.88 3.52
C LEU A 42 -33.20 -18.20 2.05
N LEU A 43 -32.45 -17.56 1.13
CA LEU A 43 -32.53 -17.85 -0.29
C LEU A 43 -32.11 -19.30 -0.59
N ALA A 44 -31.11 -19.86 0.10
CA ALA A 44 -30.74 -21.26 -0.11
C ALA A 44 -31.90 -22.24 0.15
N HIS A 45 -32.86 -21.86 1.01
CA HIS A 45 -34.04 -22.66 1.35
C HIS A 45 -35.34 -22.18 0.68
N THR A 46 -35.27 -21.17 -0.18
CA THR A 46 -36.45 -20.61 -0.86
C THR A 46 -36.51 -21.11 -2.30
N PRO A 47 -37.54 -21.88 -2.72
CA PRO A 47 -37.65 -22.34 -4.11
C PRO A 47 -37.63 -21.20 -5.14
N HIS A 48 -37.12 -21.47 -6.35
CA HIS A 48 -37.01 -20.45 -7.40
C HIS A 48 -38.37 -19.87 -7.84
N GLU A 49 -39.43 -20.68 -7.79
CA GLU A 49 -40.80 -20.28 -8.14
C GLU A 49 -41.55 -19.57 -6.99
N HIS A 50 -40.92 -19.40 -5.83
CA HIS A 50 -41.56 -18.76 -4.69
C HIS A 50 -41.83 -17.28 -4.98
N VAL A 51 -43.03 -16.79 -4.64
CA VAL A 51 -43.49 -15.42 -4.96
C VAL A 51 -42.54 -14.33 -4.42
N GLU A 52 -41.91 -14.56 -3.26
CA GLU A 52 -40.97 -13.63 -2.63
C GLU A 52 -39.51 -13.78 -3.07
N ARG A 53 -39.18 -14.77 -3.93
CA ARG A 53 -37.79 -15.04 -4.32
C ARG A 53 -37.10 -13.80 -4.88
N LYS A 54 -37.76 -13.11 -5.80
CA LYS A 54 -37.25 -11.88 -6.43
C LYS A 54 -37.09 -10.73 -5.43
N SER A 55 -38.04 -10.58 -4.50
CA SER A 55 -37.96 -9.56 -3.43
C SER A 55 -36.75 -9.79 -2.54
N LEU A 56 -36.47 -11.04 -2.17
CA LEU A 56 -35.33 -11.42 -1.34
C LEU A 56 -33.99 -11.22 -2.06
N GLU A 57 -33.91 -11.58 -3.35
CA GLU A 57 -32.72 -11.33 -4.18
C GLU A 57 -32.44 -9.83 -4.33
N PHE A 58 -33.48 -9.02 -4.52
CA PHE A 58 -33.35 -7.57 -4.57
C PHE A 58 -32.88 -6.99 -3.23
N ALA A 59 -33.48 -7.42 -2.11
CA ALA A 59 -33.07 -6.99 -0.77
C ALA A 59 -31.60 -7.35 -0.48
N LYS A 60 -31.18 -8.56 -0.87
CA LYS A 60 -29.79 -9.01 -0.76
C LYS A 60 -28.86 -8.10 -1.58
N SER A 61 -29.18 -7.85 -2.85
CA SER A 61 -28.36 -7.00 -3.72
C SER A 61 -28.20 -5.58 -3.15
N LYS A 62 -29.27 -5.02 -2.55
CA LYS A 62 -29.20 -3.70 -1.91
C LYS A 62 -28.33 -3.68 -0.65
N LEU A 63 -28.36 -4.74 0.15
CA LEU A 63 -27.47 -4.86 1.30
C LEU A 63 -26.01 -5.06 0.89
N GLU A 64 -25.74 -5.82 -0.18
CA GLU A 64 -24.39 -5.98 -0.75
C GLU A 64 -23.84 -4.66 -1.29
N GLU A 65 -24.66 -3.87 -2.00
CA GLU A 65 -24.33 -2.52 -2.47
C GLU A 65 -23.98 -1.60 -1.28
N LEU A 66 -24.79 -1.62 -0.22
CA LEU A 66 -24.55 -0.83 0.99
C LEU A 66 -23.27 -1.27 1.72
N SER A 67 -23.07 -2.57 1.87
CA SER A 67 -21.86 -3.12 2.50
C SER A 67 -20.60 -2.72 1.74
N LYS A 68 -20.67 -2.68 0.39
CA LYS A 68 -19.58 -2.21 -0.44
C LYS A 68 -19.30 -0.72 -0.22
N MET A 69 -20.32 0.13 -0.30
CA MET A 69 -20.16 1.58 -0.06
C MET A 69 -19.53 1.88 1.30
N MET A 70 -19.93 1.17 2.35
CA MET A 70 -19.34 1.35 3.68
C MET A 70 -17.86 0.93 3.73
N HIS A 71 -17.49 -0.15 3.05
CA HIS A 71 -16.10 -0.57 2.98
C HIS A 71 -15.25 0.43 2.18
N ASP A 72 -15.77 0.91 1.06
CA ASP A 72 -15.10 1.89 0.20
C ASP A 72 -14.87 3.21 0.95
N GLU A 73 -15.86 3.74 1.67
CA GLU A 73 -15.73 4.99 2.43
C GLU A 73 -14.69 4.90 3.57
N VAL A 74 -14.64 3.76 4.27
CA VAL A 74 -13.62 3.50 5.29
C VAL A 74 -12.24 3.43 4.63
N SER A 75 -12.12 2.70 3.52
CA SER A 75 -10.88 2.59 2.75
C SER A 75 -10.39 3.95 2.25
N ASP A 76 -11.28 4.81 1.74
CA ASP A 76 -10.95 6.15 1.25
C ASP A 76 -10.47 7.05 2.40
N THR A 77 -11.15 6.99 3.55
CA THR A 77 -10.72 7.73 4.75
C THR A 77 -9.35 7.28 5.24
N GLU A 78 -9.08 5.97 5.23
CA GLU A 78 -7.78 5.41 5.59
C GLU A 78 -6.69 5.77 4.57
N ASN A 79 -7.02 5.79 3.28
CA ASN A 79 -6.12 6.18 2.20
C ASN A 79 -5.68 7.65 2.36
N ILE A 80 -6.62 8.56 2.58
CA ILE A 80 -6.32 9.99 2.84
C ILE A 80 -5.41 10.12 4.05
N ARG A 81 -5.70 9.40 5.15
CA ARG A 81 -4.84 9.41 6.35
C ARG A 81 -3.42 8.93 6.08
N LYS A 82 -3.25 7.87 5.30
CA LYS A 82 -1.93 7.35 4.89
C LYS A 82 -1.20 8.37 4.01
N ASN A 83 -1.87 8.95 3.03
CA ASN A 83 -1.28 9.96 2.13
C ASN A 83 -0.79 11.18 2.92
N LEU A 84 -1.62 11.72 3.82
CA LEU A 84 -1.24 12.84 4.69
C LEU A 84 -0.08 12.49 5.64
N ALA A 85 -0.02 11.26 6.14
CA ALA A 85 1.08 10.82 6.99
C ALA A 85 2.41 10.78 6.20
N ILE A 86 2.39 10.28 4.96
CA ILE A 86 3.55 10.25 4.07
C ILE A 86 3.96 11.68 3.68
N GLU A 87 3.00 12.52 3.31
CA GLU A 87 3.24 13.93 2.95
C GLU A 87 3.97 14.68 4.06
N ARG A 88 3.54 14.53 5.32
CA ARG A 88 4.19 15.15 6.49
C ARG A 88 5.64 14.70 6.70
N MET A 89 6.04 13.55 6.15
CA MET A 89 7.41 13.07 6.21
C MET A 89 8.28 13.69 5.12
N ILE A 90 7.71 13.98 3.94
CA ILE A 90 8.41 14.56 2.79
C ILE A 90 8.58 16.07 3.01
N VAL A 91 9.82 16.56 2.99
CA VAL A 91 10.12 17.95 3.38
C VAL A 91 9.65 18.95 2.32
N GLU A 92 9.89 18.66 1.05
CA GLU A 92 9.53 19.53 -0.07
C GLU A 92 8.06 19.42 -0.53
N GLY A 93 7.28 18.49 0.05
CA GLY A 93 5.91 18.20 -0.39
C GLY A 93 5.86 17.27 -1.60
N CYS A 94 4.68 16.74 -1.91
CA CYS A 94 4.48 15.82 -3.03
C CYS A 94 3.04 15.88 -3.54
N ASP A 95 2.82 16.60 -4.65
CA ASP A 95 1.48 16.89 -5.17
C ASP A 95 0.66 15.65 -5.51
N ILE A 96 1.32 14.54 -5.90
CA ILE A 96 0.63 13.28 -6.20
C ILE A 96 -0.11 12.68 -4.98
N LEU A 97 0.23 13.10 -3.76
CA LEU A 97 -0.45 12.67 -2.54
C LEU A 97 -1.79 13.40 -2.31
N LEU A 98 -2.00 14.51 -3.02
CA LEU A 98 -3.26 15.27 -3.02
C LEU A 98 -4.26 14.75 -4.07
N ASP A 99 -3.83 13.89 -4.99
CA ASP A 99 -4.70 13.27 -5.98
C ASP A 99 -5.59 12.20 -5.33
N THR A 100 -6.88 12.50 -5.22
CA THR A 100 -7.90 11.59 -4.65
C THR A 100 -8.15 10.36 -5.50
N SER A 101 -7.77 10.38 -6.77
CA SER A 101 -7.93 9.25 -7.68
C SER A 101 -6.80 8.22 -7.59
N GLN A 102 -5.87 8.44 -6.66
CA GLN A 102 -4.75 7.57 -6.40
C GLN A 102 -4.85 6.93 -5.00
N THR A 103 -4.55 5.63 -4.91
CA THR A 103 -4.57 4.89 -3.65
C THR A 103 -3.20 4.35 -3.30
N PHE A 104 -2.85 4.41 -2.01
CA PHE A 104 -1.63 3.82 -1.48
C PHE A 104 -1.72 2.30 -1.51
N VAL A 105 -0.72 1.65 -2.11
CA VAL A 105 -0.65 0.19 -2.25
C VAL A 105 0.33 -0.40 -1.23
N ARG A 106 1.57 0.09 -1.20
CA ARG A 106 2.64 -0.49 -0.37
C ARG A 106 3.77 0.50 -0.10
N GLN A 107 4.47 0.32 1.02
CA GLN A 107 5.76 0.98 1.28
C GLN A 107 6.83 -0.05 1.60
N GLY A 108 8.09 0.28 1.33
CA GLY A 108 9.23 -0.59 1.63
C GLY A 108 10.57 0.13 1.54
N SER A 109 11.59 -0.43 2.20
CA SER A 109 12.98 -0.02 1.99
C SER A 109 13.56 -0.82 0.83
N LEU A 110 14.21 -0.15 -0.12
CA LEU A 110 14.89 -0.76 -1.27
C LEU A 110 16.31 -0.20 -1.36
N ILE A 111 17.23 -0.93 -1.96
CA ILE A 111 18.59 -0.46 -2.20
C ILE A 111 18.72 -0.07 -3.67
N GLN A 112 18.98 1.21 -3.95
CA GLN A 112 19.30 1.70 -5.28
C GLN A 112 20.74 1.35 -5.62
N LEU A 113 20.93 0.54 -6.66
CA LEU A 113 22.22 0.15 -7.18
C LEU A 113 22.73 1.17 -8.20
N PRO A 114 24.06 1.43 -8.27
CA PRO A 114 24.63 2.33 -9.25
C PRO A 114 24.42 1.81 -10.68
N SER A 115 24.22 2.72 -11.63
CA SER A 115 24.05 2.38 -13.04
C SER A 115 25.29 1.69 -13.59
N SER A 116 25.11 0.78 -14.55
CA SER A 116 26.20 -0.01 -15.14
C SER A 116 27.28 0.86 -15.82
N SER A 117 26.96 2.09 -16.24
CA SER A 117 27.93 3.06 -16.76
C SER A 117 28.93 3.56 -15.72
N GLU A 118 28.58 3.57 -14.43
CA GLU A 118 29.47 3.99 -13.33
C GLU A 118 30.24 2.83 -12.69
N ARG A 119 29.78 1.58 -12.89
CA ARG A 119 30.49 0.36 -12.42
C ARG A 119 31.90 0.22 -13.00
N GLY A 120 32.16 0.79 -14.18
CA GLY A 120 33.49 0.76 -14.82
C GLY A 120 34.55 1.64 -14.14
N MET A 121 34.15 2.71 -13.43
CA MET A 121 35.08 3.71 -12.89
C MET A 121 35.49 3.45 -11.42
N LEU A 122 34.76 2.60 -10.71
CA LEU A 122 34.97 2.30 -9.28
C LEU A 122 35.83 1.05 -9.02
N SER A 123 36.36 0.41 -10.06
CA SER A 123 37.19 -0.82 -9.96
C SER A 123 38.58 -0.62 -9.32
N LYS A 124 38.91 0.56 -8.78
CA LYS A 124 40.20 0.85 -8.14
C LYS A 124 40.17 1.20 -6.64
N VAL A 125 39.03 1.16 -5.96
CA VAL A 125 39.01 1.38 -4.50
C VAL A 125 38.26 0.25 -3.80
N ARG A 126 39.03 -0.58 -3.11
CA ARG A 126 38.61 -1.71 -2.27
C ARG A 126 37.95 -1.20 -0.99
N LEU A 127 36.83 -0.47 -1.11
CA LEU A 127 36.05 0.02 0.03
C LEU A 127 34.84 -0.91 0.26
N GLY A 128 34.67 -1.36 1.51
CA GLY A 128 33.84 -2.50 1.89
C GLY A 128 32.37 -2.40 1.52
N SER A 129 31.81 -3.54 1.10
CA SER A 129 30.41 -3.80 0.72
C SER A 129 29.33 -3.24 1.67
N LEU A 130 29.67 -2.96 2.93
CA LEU A 130 28.74 -2.42 3.94
C LEU A 130 28.44 -0.91 3.78
N SER A 131 29.32 -0.11 3.17
CA SER A 131 29.09 1.35 3.02
C SER A 131 28.12 1.67 1.88
N LEU A 132 28.21 0.95 0.75
CA LEU A 132 27.34 1.15 -0.41
C LEU A 132 25.86 0.88 -0.08
N ARG A 133 25.58 -0.11 0.77
CA ARG A 133 24.19 -0.43 1.18
C ARG A 133 23.53 0.70 1.95
N LYS A 134 24.29 1.41 2.80
CA LYS A 134 23.76 2.51 3.61
C LYS A 134 23.52 3.79 2.80
N GLU A 135 24.32 4.00 1.75
CA GLU A 135 24.21 5.17 0.85
C GLU A 135 23.15 4.96 -0.26
N GLY A 136 22.90 3.70 -0.63
CA GLY A 136 21.90 3.29 -1.61
C GLY A 136 20.49 3.08 -1.04
N GLU A 137 20.30 3.07 0.28
CA GLU A 137 18.98 2.82 0.87
C GLU A 137 17.96 3.91 0.48
N ARG A 138 16.79 3.48 0.02
CA ARG A 138 15.66 4.32 -0.40
C ARG A 138 14.40 3.85 0.30
N GLN A 139 13.62 4.80 0.79
CA GLN A 139 12.26 4.55 1.21
C GLN A 139 11.36 4.75 0.00
N CYS A 140 10.67 3.70 -0.43
CA CYS A 140 9.80 3.74 -1.60
C CYS A 140 8.33 3.59 -1.20
N PHE A 141 7.46 4.23 -1.97
CA PHE A 141 6.01 4.18 -1.82
C PHE A 141 5.37 3.87 -3.17
N LEU A 142 4.61 2.78 -3.22
CA LEU A 142 3.83 2.39 -4.39
C LEU A 142 2.40 2.86 -4.21
N PHE A 143 1.93 3.62 -5.18
CA PHE A 143 0.54 4.00 -5.36
C PHE A 143 0.00 3.38 -6.65
N THR A 144 -1.30 3.48 -6.89
CA THR A 144 -1.94 2.93 -8.09
C THR A 144 -1.50 3.57 -9.40
N LYS A 145 -1.04 4.82 -9.38
CA LYS A 145 -0.59 5.54 -10.58
C LYS A 145 0.88 5.96 -10.53
N HIS A 146 1.46 6.05 -9.33
CA HIS A 146 2.82 6.55 -9.16
C HIS A 146 3.65 5.67 -8.23
N PHE A 147 4.96 5.68 -8.44
CA PHE A 147 5.95 5.12 -7.54
C PHE A 147 6.89 6.22 -7.05
N LEU A 148 6.98 6.41 -5.74
CA LEU A 148 7.86 7.38 -5.13
C LEU A 148 9.15 6.74 -4.62
N ILE A 149 10.26 7.43 -4.82
CA ILE A 149 11.58 7.07 -4.30
C ILE A 149 12.12 8.22 -3.46
N CYS A 150 12.28 7.97 -2.17
CA CYS A 150 12.78 8.95 -1.20
C CYS A 150 14.10 8.49 -0.57
N THR A 151 14.94 9.45 -0.20
CA THR A 151 16.05 9.26 0.74
C THR A 151 15.59 9.60 2.15
N ARG A 152 15.99 8.80 3.12
CA ARG A 152 15.64 9.01 4.53
C ARG A 152 16.78 9.67 5.29
N THR A 153 16.50 10.82 5.88
CA THR A 153 17.45 11.52 6.76
C THR A 153 17.52 10.86 8.13
N SER A 154 18.60 11.10 8.88
CA SER A 154 18.75 10.63 10.27
C SER A 154 17.65 11.15 11.21
N GLY A 155 17.03 12.29 10.89
CA GLY A 155 15.89 12.85 11.63
C GLY A 155 14.53 12.22 11.28
N GLY A 156 14.49 11.19 10.43
CA GLY A 156 13.27 10.50 10.02
C GLY A 156 12.45 11.22 8.95
N LYS A 157 12.89 12.40 8.49
CA LYS A 157 12.32 13.11 7.34
C LYS A 157 12.77 12.50 6.02
N LEU A 158 11.94 12.64 5.01
CA LEU A 158 12.14 12.09 3.67
C LEU A 158 12.38 13.21 2.67
N HIS A 159 13.26 12.95 1.71
CA HIS A 159 13.44 13.78 0.52
C HIS A 159 13.29 12.93 -0.73
N LEU A 160 12.42 13.33 -1.64
CA LEU A 160 12.29 12.79 -2.98
C LEU A 160 13.65 12.86 -3.69
N LEU A 161 13.96 11.81 -4.45
CA LEU A 161 15.16 11.79 -5.26
C LEU A 161 15.09 12.90 -6.32
N LYS A 162 16.16 13.69 -6.47
CA LYS A 162 16.22 14.82 -7.40
C LYS A 162 15.92 14.44 -8.86
N LEU A 163 16.30 13.23 -9.25
CA LEU A 163 16.02 12.64 -10.56
C LEU A 163 15.25 11.34 -10.33
N GLY A 164 14.00 11.28 -10.79
CA GLY A 164 13.17 10.08 -10.64
C GLY A 164 12.65 9.82 -9.22
N GLY A 165 12.45 10.87 -8.41
CA GLY A 165 11.78 10.75 -7.11
C GLY A 165 10.29 10.43 -7.20
N THR A 166 9.65 10.81 -8.32
CA THR A 166 8.25 10.51 -8.62
C THR A 166 8.18 9.89 -10.00
N LEU A 167 7.69 8.65 -10.08
CA LEU A 167 7.62 7.86 -11.30
C LEU A 167 6.15 7.66 -11.67
N SER A 168 5.75 8.02 -12.89
CA SER A 168 4.42 7.68 -13.40
C SER A 168 4.41 6.24 -13.89
N LEU A 169 3.55 5.39 -13.33
CA LEU A 169 3.53 3.96 -13.64
C LEU A 169 3.14 3.66 -15.09
N ILE A 170 2.38 4.55 -15.74
CA ILE A 170 2.01 4.40 -17.15
C ILE A 170 3.22 4.57 -18.09
N GLU A 171 4.27 5.24 -17.63
CA GLU A 171 5.52 5.48 -18.37
C GLU A 171 6.64 4.54 -17.93
N CYS A 172 6.36 3.66 -16.96
CA CYS A 172 7.33 2.72 -16.40
C CYS A 172 7.26 1.36 -17.09
N THR A 173 8.42 0.83 -17.46
CA THR A 173 8.60 -0.59 -17.79
C THR A 173 9.37 -1.27 -16.67
N LEU A 174 8.78 -2.29 -16.07
CA LEU A 174 9.43 -3.14 -15.08
C LEU A 174 10.16 -4.28 -15.79
N ILE A 175 11.43 -4.47 -15.47
CA ILE A 175 12.26 -5.55 -15.99
C ILE A 175 12.78 -6.35 -14.80
N GLU A 176 12.45 -7.63 -14.78
CA GLU A 176 12.99 -8.61 -13.85
C GLU A 176 14.09 -9.38 -14.59
N GLU A 177 15.33 -9.30 -14.11
CA GLU A 177 16.41 -10.14 -14.64
C GLU A 177 16.25 -11.54 -14.06
N ILE A 178 15.47 -12.38 -14.75
CA ILE A 178 15.39 -13.82 -14.44
C ILE A 178 16.68 -14.44 -14.99
N ASP A 179 17.66 -14.70 -14.12
CA ASP A 179 18.81 -15.53 -14.47
C ASP A 179 18.29 -16.92 -14.87
N ALA A 180 18.20 -17.16 -16.18
CA ALA A 180 17.78 -18.43 -16.78
C ALA A 180 18.90 -19.51 -16.72
N SER A 181 19.69 -19.53 -15.65
CA SER A 181 20.71 -20.55 -15.42
C SER A 181 20.42 -21.28 -14.11
N ASP A 182 19.48 -22.24 -14.20
CA ASP A 182 19.13 -23.21 -13.16
C ASP A 182 20.22 -24.30 -12.99
N GLU A 183 21.49 -23.94 -13.13
CA GLU A 183 22.63 -24.86 -12.97
C GLU A 183 23.73 -24.20 -12.14
N ASP A 184 23.56 -24.24 -10.82
CA ASP A 184 24.59 -24.53 -9.80
C ASP A 184 24.23 -23.90 -8.45
N TYR A 185 23.38 -24.61 -7.70
CA TYR A 185 23.23 -24.41 -6.26
C TYR A 185 24.52 -24.84 -5.56
N ASN A 186 25.51 -23.95 -5.46
CA ASN A 186 26.44 -23.88 -4.32
C ASN A 186 27.40 -22.68 -4.40
N ALA A 187 27.28 -21.77 -3.42
CA ALA A 187 28.35 -21.14 -2.63
C ALA A 187 28.07 -19.66 -2.30
N ALA A 188 27.42 -19.43 -1.15
CA ALA A 188 27.64 -18.32 -0.22
C ALA A 188 27.64 -16.83 -0.69
N GLY A 189 27.29 -16.50 -1.94
CA GLY A 189 27.40 -15.12 -2.44
C GLY A 189 26.39 -14.64 -3.49
N GLN A 190 25.49 -15.50 -3.99
CA GLN A 190 24.60 -15.18 -5.13
C GLN A 190 23.11 -15.04 -4.77
N GLY A 191 22.73 -15.22 -3.50
CA GLY A 191 21.32 -15.23 -3.07
C GLY A 191 20.58 -13.88 -3.11
N LEU A 192 21.07 -12.87 -3.83
CA LEU A 192 20.42 -11.55 -3.92
C LEU A 192 20.02 -11.16 -5.35
N SER A 193 20.53 -11.83 -6.40
CA SER A 193 20.21 -11.46 -7.79
C SER A 193 18.72 -11.62 -8.10
N HIS A 194 18.07 -12.64 -7.55
CA HIS A 194 16.63 -12.87 -7.71
C HIS A 194 15.71 -11.81 -7.08
N LEU A 195 16.28 -10.84 -6.34
CA LEU A 195 15.55 -9.72 -5.73
C LEU A 195 15.86 -8.38 -6.40
N GLU A 196 16.66 -8.39 -7.47
CA GLU A 196 16.99 -7.23 -8.27
C GLU A 196 15.96 -7.04 -9.38
N PHE A 197 15.52 -5.80 -9.57
CA PHE A 197 14.65 -5.42 -10.66
C PHE A 197 14.98 -4.00 -11.13
N LYS A 198 14.72 -3.76 -12.41
CA LYS A 198 14.98 -2.47 -13.06
C LYS A 198 13.68 -1.83 -13.47
N ILE A 199 13.51 -0.56 -13.11
CA ILE A 199 12.43 0.28 -13.64
C ILE A 199 13.05 1.19 -14.69
N ILE A 200 12.52 1.14 -15.91
CA ILE A 200 12.85 2.07 -16.99
C ILE A 200 11.69 3.04 -17.14
N LEU A 201 12.00 4.33 -17.23
CA LEU A 201 11.03 5.36 -17.57
C LEU A 201 11.33 5.93 -18.95
N GLU A 202 10.28 5.97 -19.77
CA GLU A 202 10.32 6.47 -21.14
C GLU A 202 9.26 7.57 -21.31
N PRO A 203 9.53 8.79 -20.84
CA PRO A 203 8.61 9.91 -21.01
C PRO A 203 8.50 10.28 -22.50
N PRO A 204 7.30 10.65 -23.00
CA PRO A 204 7.08 10.92 -24.42
C PRO A 204 7.93 12.07 -24.99
N ASP A 205 8.28 13.05 -24.16
CA ASP A 205 9.04 14.25 -24.55
C ASP A 205 10.37 14.40 -23.78
N GLY A 206 10.95 13.31 -23.27
CA GLY A 206 12.11 13.39 -22.37
C GLY A 206 13.20 12.35 -22.59
N GLN A 207 14.28 12.50 -21.82
CA GLN A 207 15.36 11.51 -21.79
C GLN A 207 14.92 10.30 -20.95
N SER A 208 15.01 9.11 -21.54
CA SER A 208 14.77 7.87 -20.80
C SER A 208 15.75 7.76 -19.63
N PHE A 209 15.27 7.31 -18.49
CA PHE A 209 16.12 7.00 -17.34
C PHE A 209 15.77 5.63 -16.77
N SER A 210 16.70 5.05 -16.02
CA SER A 210 16.44 3.77 -15.36
C SER A 210 16.99 3.74 -13.96
N VAL A 211 16.28 3.03 -13.09
CA VAL A 211 16.66 2.82 -11.70
C VAL A 211 16.73 1.32 -11.45
N LEU A 212 17.88 0.84 -11.01
CA LEU A 212 18.08 -0.54 -10.59
C LEU A 212 17.88 -0.60 -9.07
N LEU A 213 16.96 -1.45 -8.63
CA LEU A 213 16.56 -1.59 -7.23
C LEU A 213 16.73 -3.03 -6.79
N LEU A 214 17.19 -3.20 -5.55
CA LEU A 214 17.28 -4.49 -4.88
C LEU A 214 16.31 -4.50 -3.68
N ALA A 215 15.43 -5.49 -3.65
CA ALA A 215 14.57 -5.73 -2.49
C ALA A 215 15.34 -6.43 -1.36
N PRO A 216 15.12 -6.04 -0.09
CA PRO A 216 15.65 -6.79 1.04
C PRO A 216 14.90 -8.13 1.17
N SER A 217 15.66 -9.20 1.42
CA SER A 217 15.15 -10.55 1.73
C SER A 217 14.40 -10.61 3.04
#